data_AF-A0A2T0TXA6-F1
#
_entry.id   AF-A0A2T0TXA6-F1
#
_cell.length_a   1.000
_cell.length_b   1.000
_cell.length_c   1.000
_cell.angle_alpha   90.00
_cell.angle_beta   90.00
_cell.angle_gamma   90.00
#
_symmetry.space_group_name_H-M   'P 1'
#
loop_
_entity.id
_entity.type
_entity.pdbx_description
1 polymer ?
#
loop_
_entity_poly.entity_id
_entity_poly.type
_entity_poly.pdbx_seq_one_letter_code
_entity_poly.pdbx_strand_id
1 'polypeptide(L)'
;MAKVDKKGIVRGKAGSVVYRGYREMNIIQGKPRKFEQTSASIQASTEFGLSSTTAAVIRQAFEPAYVHRDGEAVSRSTQLVYRGLRNSLRGSVGQRDLHDADLESLIGMDFNIRSRMSEVLQVSQRVERDEEGRLSVFMGALNAKTDLRVPLSISKPVSKYRLRFSLIGFNFRKEYYEYLEVKDVEFRWQAQLEAREIRFETRPEPDQLLMLSVSLLAYSETRMEEGYVLLNSKEFSPCSIIAAFHAEEPGEYPARPVNMELDAAQQVRGASINNMCYEGNRLLREHERRKEKRSKGKLKAVNAGMMRNSSGRMKPTMKSGKTATRQGMDQIEDSSKFQSKKRVSFSSKR
;
A
#
# COMPACT_ATOMS: atom_id res chain seq x y z
N MET A 1 33.23 1.48 -15.16
CA MET A 1 34.61 1.77 -14.75
C MET A 1 34.57 2.29 -13.32
N ALA A 2 35.49 1.86 -12.46
CA ALA A 2 35.57 2.40 -11.10
C ALA A 2 36.07 3.86 -11.14
N LYS A 3 35.49 4.72 -10.31
CA LYS A 3 35.85 6.13 -10.14
C LYS A 3 36.05 6.43 -8.66
N VAL A 4 36.99 7.31 -8.35
CA VAL A 4 37.24 7.78 -6.98
C VAL A 4 36.43 9.06 -6.76
N ASP A 5 35.62 9.10 -5.71
CA ASP A 5 34.89 10.29 -5.27
C ASP A 5 35.85 11.31 -4.62
N LYS A 6 35.42 12.58 -4.47
CA LYS A 6 36.12 13.66 -3.76
C LYS A 6 36.51 13.29 -2.32
N LYS A 7 35.86 12.29 -1.72
CA LYS A 7 36.15 11.74 -0.40
C LYS A 7 37.12 10.53 -0.41
N GLY A 8 37.75 10.21 -1.54
CA GLY A 8 38.65 9.04 -1.66
C GLY A 8 37.94 7.67 -1.75
N ILE A 9 36.60 7.65 -1.80
CA ILE A 9 35.78 6.42 -1.86
C ILE A 9 35.74 5.92 -3.31
N VAL A 10 36.14 4.67 -3.54
CA VAL A 10 36.13 4.04 -4.86
C VAL A 10 34.73 3.49 -5.13
N ARG A 11 34.14 3.86 -6.26
CA ARG A 11 32.81 3.41 -6.67
C ARG A 11 32.84 2.86 -8.09
N GLY A 12 32.20 1.72 -8.29
CA GLY A 12 32.00 1.11 -9.60
C GLY A 12 32.82 -0.16 -9.82
N LYS A 13 32.79 -0.66 -11.04
CA LYS A 13 33.33 -1.96 -11.40
C LYS A 13 34.79 -1.85 -11.87
N ALA A 14 35.66 -2.69 -11.30
CA ALA A 14 37.02 -2.93 -11.76
C ALA A 14 37.28 -4.44 -11.81
N GLY A 15 37.49 -4.99 -13.01
CA GLY A 15 37.71 -6.42 -13.22
C GLY A 15 36.55 -7.31 -12.71
N SER A 16 36.90 -8.25 -11.84
CA SER A 16 36.00 -9.23 -11.20
C SER A 16 35.34 -8.72 -9.92
N VAL A 17 35.62 -7.48 -9.50
CA VAL A 17 35.09 -6.89 -8.27
C VAL A 17 34.32 -5.59 -8.54
N VAL A 18 33.43 -5.27 -7.61
CA VAL A 18 32.63 -4.06 -7.57
C VAL A 18 32.96 -3.35 -6.27
N TYR A 19 33.42 -2.11 -6.40
CA TYR A 19 33.66 -1.21 -5.28
C TYR A 19 32.40 -0.41 -5.01
N ARG A 20 31.95 -0.38 -3.76
CA ARG A 20 30.86 0.50 -3.32
C ARG A 20 31.20 1.15 -1.98
N GLY A 21 30.83 2.41 -1.84
CA GLY A 21 30.83 3.09 -0.54
C GLY A 21 29.61 2.66 0.28
N TYR A 22 29.84 2.33 1.54
CA TYR A 22 28.77 2.19 2.52
C TYR A 22 29.18 2.93 3.79
N ARG A 23 28.46 4.02 4.10
CA ARG A 23 28.89 5.00 5.11
C ARG A 23 30.31 5.50 4.78
N GLU A 24 31.23 5.42 5.73
CA GLU A 24 32.64 5.85 5.58
C GLU A 24 33.58 4.72 5.14
N MET A 25 33.03 3.55 4.79
CA MET A 25 33.83 2.38 4.40
C MET A 25 33.74 2.11 2.89
N ASN A 26 34.85 1.68 2.32
CA ASN A 26 34.91 1.08 1.00
C ASN A 26 34.67 -0.43 1.13
N ILE A 27 33.57 -0.92 0.55
CA ILE A 27 33.28 -2.35 0.46
C ILE A 27 33.70 -2.85 -0.92
N ILE A 28 34.52 -3.90 -0.94
CA ILE A 28 34.90 -4.64 -2.14
C ILE A 28 34.04 -5.91 -2.20
N GLN A 29 33.26 -6.08 -3.26
CA GLN A 29 32.42 -7.26 -3.45
C GLN A 29 32.79 -7.96 -4.76
N GLY A 30 32.77 -9.29 -4.77
CA GLY A 30 32.84 -10.04 -6.02
C GLY A 30 31.70 -9.63 -6.96
N LYS A 31 31.97 -9.62 -8.27
CA LYS A 31 30.97 -9.30 -9.29
C LYS A 31 29.76 -10.23 -9.12
N PRO A 32 28.53 -9.68 -9.07
CA PRO A 32 27.33 -10.50 -9.02
C PRO A 32 27.31 -11.47 -10.20
N ARG A 33 27.21 -12.77 -9.91
CA ARG A 33 26.96 -13.78 -10.93
C ARG A 33 25.50 -13.70 -11.36
N LYS A 34 25.22 -13.90 -12.65
CA LYS A 34 23.84 -14.06 -13.10
C LYS A 34 23.37 -15.43 -12.62
N PHE A 35 22.46 -15.45 -11.66
CA PHE A 35 21.76 -16.66 -11.24
C PHE A 35 20.35 -16.63 -11.80
N GLU A 36 19.81 -17.81 -12.11
CA GLU A 36 18.38 -17.92 -12.40
C GLU A 36 17.60 -17.64 -11.12
N GLN A 37 16.71 -16.64 -11.17
CA GLN A 37 15.88 -16.32 -10.01
C GLN A 37 14.89 -17.46 -9.74
N THR A 38 14.82 -17.85 -8.46
CA THR A 38 13.83 -18.82 -7.99
C THR A 38 12.40 -18.29 -8.21
N SER A 39 11.42 -19.18 -8.24
CA SER A 39 10.00 -18.78 -8.29
C SER A 39 9.62 -17.85 -7.14
N ALA A 40 10.09 -18.15 -5.93
CA ALA A 40 9.85 -17.34 -4.74
C ALA A 40 10.45 -15.93 -4.86
N SER A 41 11.68 -15.81 -5.39
CA SER A 41 12.32 -14.51 -5.61
C SER A 41 11.55 -13.65 -6.62
N ILE A 42 11.04 -14.28 -7.69
CA ILE A 42 10.24 -13.57 -8.70
C ILE A 42 8.93 -13.09 -8.09
N GLN A 43 8.19 -13.96 -7.39
CA GLN A 43 6.94 -13.61 -6.72
C GLN A 43 7.14 -12.44 -5.74
N ALA A 44 8.15 -12.53 -4.88
CA ALA A 44 8.45 -11.46 -3.93
C ALA A 44 8.80 -10.13 -4.63
N SER A 45 9.56 -10.18 -5.73
CA SER A 45 9.89 -8.97 -6.50
C SER A 45 8.67 -8.35 -7.19
N THR A 46 7.75 -9.19 -7.70
CA THR A 46 6.49 -8.75 -8.31
C THR A 46 5.58 -8.10 -7.27
N GLU A 47 5.39 -8.73 -6.10
CA GLU A 47 4.55 -8.17 -5.03
C GLU A 47 5.11 -6.86 -4.48
N PHE A 48 6.43 -6.76 -4.32
CA PHE A 48 7.07 -5.50 -3.92
C PHE A 48 6.87 -4.40 -4.98
N GLY A 49 7.05 -4.75 -6.26
CA GLY A 49 6.79 -3.83 -7.37
C GLY A 49 5.34 -3.34 -7.39
N LEU A 50 4.39 -4.26 -7.25
CA LEU A 50 2.96 -3.98 -7.15
C LEU A 50 2.64 -3.05 -5.96
N SER A 51 3.22 -3.33 -4.79
CA SER A 51 3.00 -2.53 -3.59
C SER A 51 3.54 -1.10 -3.77
N SER A 52 4.72 -0.98 -4.37
CA SER A 52 5.38 0.31 -4.60
C SER A 52 4.58 1.20 -5.56
N THR A 53 4.11 0.64 -6.67
CA THR A 53 3.31 1.37 -7.67
C THR A 53 1.93 1.73 -7.10
N THR A 54 1.30 0.82 -6.38
CA THR A 54 0.01 1.05 -5.71
C THR A 54 0.11 2.17 -4.68
N ALA A 55 1.13 2.10 -3.81
CA ALA A 55 1.36 3.15 -2.82
C ALA A 55 1.70 4.50 -3.48
N ALA A 56 2.34 4.51 -4.65
CA ALA A 56 2.59 5.74 -5.40
C ALA A 56 1.30 6.42 -5.86
N VAL A 57 0.36 5.65 -6.40
CA VAL A 57 -0.97 6.14 -6.78
C VAL A 57 -1.72 6.69 -5.57
N ILE A 58 -1.74 5.98 -4.44
CA ILE A 58 -2.40 6.46 -3.21
C ILE A 58 -1.80 7.81 -2.77
N ARG A 59 -0.46 7.93 -2.74
CA ARG A 59 0.18 9.19 -2.38
C ARG A 59 -0.14 10.32 -3.35
N GLN A 60 -0.16 10.04 -4.65
CA GLN A 60 -0.50 11.03 -5.68
C GLN A 60 -1.94 11.52 -5.52
N ALA A 61 -2.89 10.61 -5.31
CA ALA A 61 -4.29 10.96 -5.09
C ALA A 61 -4.50 11.79 -3.82
N PHE A 62 -3.72 11.53 -2.76
CA PHE A 62 -3.80 12.31 -1.52
C PHE A 62 -2.87 13.53 -1.48
N GLU A 63 -2.10 13.82 -2.54
CA GLU A 63 -1.22 14.98 -2.59
C GLU A 63 -1.95 16.30 -2.32
N PRO A 64 -3.18 16.56 -2.81
CA PRO A 64 -3.92 17.76 -2.45
C PRO A 64 -4.29 17.86 -0.96
N ALA A 65 -4.32 16.74 -0.23
CA ALA A 65 -4.70 16.69 1.18
C ALA A 65 -3.53 16.96 2.13
N TYR A 66 -2.28 16.70 1.72
CA TYR A 66 -1.09 17.02 2.52
C TYR A 66 -0.26 18.12 1.85
N VAL A 67 -0.20 19.29 2.50
CA VAL A 67 0.45 20.51 1.95
C VAL A 67 1.96 20.33 1.79
N HIS A 68 2.59 19.59 2.70
CA HIS A 68 4.04 19.38 2.71
C HIS A 68 4.39 17.90 2.64
N ARG A 69 5.32 17.57 1.74
CA ARG A 69 5.75 16.21 1.47
C ARG A 69 6.79 15.72 2.48
N ASP A 70 6.52 14.57 3.07
CA ASP A 70 7.50 13.75 3.80
C ASP A 70 8.17 12.76 2.84
N GLY A 71 9.50 12.84 2.71
CA GLY A 71 10.27 11.93 1.86
C GLY A 71 10.18 10.47 2.29
N GLU A 72 10.01 10.21 3.59
CA GLU A 72 9.92 8.86 4.15
C GLU A 72 8.52 8.24 4.01
N ALA A 73 7.50 9.05 3.72
CA ALA A 73 6.14 8.56 3.46
C ALA A 73 6.11 7.54 2.31
N VAL A 74 7.04 7.64 1.35
CA VAL A 74 7.22 6.66 0.26
C VAL A 74 7.48 5.26 0.80
N SER A 75 8.41 5.13 1.75
CA SER A 75 8.75 3.81 2.32
C SER A 75 7.62 3.29 3.20
N ARG A 76 7.07 4.15 4.07
CA ARG A 76 6.00 3.76 5.01
C ARG A 76 4.75 3.27 4.27
N SER A 77 4.22 4.04 3.33
CA SER A 77 3.05 3.65 2.56
C SER A 77 3.27 2.36 1.74
N THR A 78 4.45 2.20 1.14
CA THR A 78 4.81 0.95 0.43
C THR A 78 4.81 -0.26 1.36
N GLN A 79 5.34 -0.11 2.58
CA GLN A 79 5.34 -1.18 3.58
C GLN A 79 3.94 -1.54 4.06
N LEU A 80 3.05 -0.55 4.26
CA LEU A 80 1.66 -0.79 4.66
C LEU A 80 0.87 -1.50 3.56
N VAL A 81 0.97 -1.04 2.31
CA VAL A 81 0.36 -1.73 1.16
C VAL A 81 0.91 -3.16 1.02
N TYR A 82 2.22 -3.33 1.12
CA TYR A 82 2.84 -4.66 1.04
C TYR A 82 2.37 -5.59 2.17
N ARG A 83 2.21 -5.06 3.38
CA ARG A 83 1.63 -5.78 4.53
C ARG A 83 0.19 -6.19 4.26
N GLY A 84 -0.65 -5.27 3.77
CA GLY A 84 -2.04 -5.55 3.40
C GLY A 84 -2.15 -6.64 2.34
N LEU A 85 -1.34 -6.56 1.28
CA LEU A 85 -1.27 -7.61 0.26
C LEU A 85 -0.86 -8.96 0.88
N ARG A 86 0.18 -8.97 1.72
CA ARG A 86 0.68 -10.21 2.32
C ARG A 86 -0.34 -10.87 3.25
N ASN A 87 -1.09 -10.06 3.99
CA ASN A 87 -2.13 -10.47 4.93
C ASN A 87 -3.48 -10.77 4.26
N SER A 88 -3.60 -10.53 2.96
CA SER A 88 -4.80 -10.82 2.20
C SER A 88 -5.28 -12.26 2.44
N LEU A 89 -6.57 -12.38 2.73
CA LEU A 89 -7.26 -13.67 2.86
C LEU A 89 -7.76 -14.19 1.50
N ARG A 90 -7.58 -13.42 0.42
CA ARG A 90 -8.12 -13.67 -0.92
C ARG A 90 -7.01 -13.70 -1.97
N GLY A 91 -7.15 -14.58 -2.95
CA GLY A 91 -6.17 -14.72 -4.03
C GLY A 91 -4.87 -15.41 -3.61
N SER A 92 -4.08 -15.80 -4.62
CA SER A 92 -2.78 -16.45 -4.40
C SER A 92 -1.63 -15.44 -4.49
N VAL A 93 -0.50 -15.76 -3.84
CA VAL A 93 0.73 -14.96 -3.86
C VAL A 93 1.14 -14.66 -5.30
N GLY A 94 1.32 -13.37 -5.62
CA GLY A 94 1.65 -12.87 -6.96
C GLY A 94 0.47 -12.81 -7.95
N GLN A 95 -0.77 -13.00 -7.50
CA GLN A 95 -2.00 -12.78 -8.29
C GLN A 95 -2.96 -11.79 -7.65
N ARG A 96 -2.84 -11.56 -6.34
CA ARG A 96 -3.59 -10.56 -5.58
C ARG A 96 -3.19 -9.12 -5.91
N ASP A 97 -4.15 -8.22 -5.86
CA ASP A 97 -3.96 -6.77 -5.93
C ASP A 97 -4.56 -6.06 -4.70
N LEU A 98 -4.64 -4.73 -4.72
CA LEU A 98 -5.16 -3.98 -3.58
C LEU A 98 -6.65 -4.28 -3.30
N HIS A 99 -7.43 -4.69 -4.30
CA HIS A 99 -8.83 -5.07 -4.09
C HIS A 99 -8.97 -6.32 -3.23
N ASP A 100 -7.95 -7.18 -3.24
CA ASP A 100 -7.90 -8.39 -2.41
C ASP A 100 -7.19 -8.16 -1.08
N ALA A 101 -6.44 -7.07 -0.92
CA ALA A 101 -5.56 -6.80 0.22
C ALA A 101 -6.32 -6.53 1.52
N ASP A 102 -5.70 -6.83 2.67
CA ASP A 102 -6.21 -6.36 3.97
C ASP A 102 -6.00 -4.84 4.12
N LEU A 103 -7.09 -4.08 3.97
CA LEU A 103 -7.09 -2.62 4.01
C LEU A 103 -6.93 -2.04 5.42
N GLU A 104 -7.11 -2.83 6.49
CA GLU A 104 -6.92 -2.35 7.87
C GLU A 104 -5.49 -1.85 8.08
N SER A 105 -4.52 -2.44 7.37
CA SER A 105 -3.12 -2.01 7.41
C SER A 105 -2.88 -0.57 6.93
N LEU A 106 -3.80 0.02 6.16
CA LEU A 106 -3.71 1.41 5.67
C LEU A 106 -4.37 2.41 6.60
N ILE A 107 -5.25 1.95 7.51
CA ILE A 107 -5.93 2.82 8.46
C ILE A 107 -4.91 3.31 9.50
N GLY A 108 -4.91 4.61 9.75
CA GLY A 108 -3.93 5.31 10.58
C GLY A 108 -2.61 5.60 9.87
N MET A 109 -2.51 5.41 8.55
CA MET A 109 -1.32 5.81 7.80
C MET A 109 -1.15 7.33 7.81
N ASP A 110 -0.09 7.82 8.46
CA ASP A 110 0.29 9.23 8.43
C ASP A 110 1.20 9.59 7.24
N PHE A 111 0.78 10.58 6.46
CA PHE A 111 1.57 11.15 5.36
C PHE A 111 2.74 11.99 5.86
N ASN A 112 2.72 12.48 7.10
CA ASN A 112 3.83 13.20 7.72
C ASN A 112 4.12 12.66 9.12
N ILE A 113 5.29 12.03 9.32
CA ILE A 113 5.63 11.42 10.61
C ILE A 113 5.98 12.42 11.70
N ARG A 114 6.35 13.65 11.31
CA ARG A 114 6.70 14.72 12.26
C ARG A 114 5.46 15.37 12.88
N SER A 115 4.29 15.13 12.28
CA SER A 115 3.00 15.64 12.74
C SER A 115 1.93 14.58 12.49
N ARG A 116 2.00 13.49 13.27
CA ARG A 116 1.02 12.40 13.16
C ARG A 116 -0.36 12.92 13.52
N MET A 117 -1.38 12.54 12.76
CA MET A 117 -2.75 13.01 13.01
C MET A 117 -3.23 12.59 14.41
N SER A 118 -2.91 11.35 14.81
CA SER A 118 -3.24 10.80 16.13
C SER A 118 -2.55 11.50 17.30
N GLU A 119 -1.44 12.19 17.07
CA GLU A 119 -0.75 12.98 18.09
C GLU A 119 -1.28 14.42 18.12
N VAL A 120 -1.64 14.97 16.96
CA VAL A 120 -2.10 16.35 16.82
C VAL A 120 -3.58 16.52 17.17
N LEU A 121 -4.46 15.62 16.74
CA LEU A 121 -5.90 15.68 16.94
C LEU A 121 -6.34 14.59 17.92
N GLN A 122 -6.55 14.96 19.18
CA GLN A 122 -6.93 14.05 20.29
C GLN A 122 -8.46 13.84 20.38
N VAL A 123 -9.14 13.70 19.23
CA VAL A 123 -10.58 13.48 19.17
C VAL A 123 -10.89 12.14 18.54
N SER A 124 -11.83 11.42 19.14
CA SER A 124 -12.32 10.16 18.58
C SER A 124 -13.09 10.43 17.29
N GLN A 125 -12.70 9.71 16.24
CA GLN A 125 -13.39 9.69 14.96
C GLN A 125 -13.87 8.26 14.71
N ARG A 126 -15.11 8.12 14.30
CA ARG A 126 -15.67 6.84 13.82
C ARG A 126 -16.23 7.08 12.42
N VAL A 127 -15.91 6.18 11.52
CA VAL A 127 -16.37 6.25 10.14
C VAL A 127 -17.24 5.03 9.88
N GLU A 128 -18.39 5.27 9.28
CA GLU A 128 -19.35 4.23 8.93
C GLU A 128 -19.71 4.34 7.46
N ARG A 129 -20.08 3.21 6.87
CA ARG A 129 -20.62 3.10 5.52
C ARG A 129 -22.06 2.60 5.65
N ASP A 130 -22.99 3.31 5.02
CA ASP A 130 -24.41 2.93 5.00
C ASP A 130 -24.69 1.83 3.96
N GLU A 131 -25.95 1.36 3.90
CA GLU A 131 -26.38 0.31 2.97
C GLU A 131 -26.32 0.73 1.50
N GLU A 132 -26.34 2.03 1.21
CA GLU A 132 -26.25 2.60 -0.14
C GLU A 132 -24.78 2.85 -0.56
N GLY A 133 -23.85 2.60 0.36
CA GLY A 133 -22.41 2.75 0.17
C GLY A 133 -21.87 4.15 0.51
N ARG A 134 -22.70 5.07 1.00
CA ARG A 134 -22.28 6.42 1.42
C ARG A 134 -21.55 6.37 2.75
N LEU A 135 -20.65 7.33 2.96
CA LEU A 135 -19.86 7.42 4.18
C LEU A 135 -20.39 8.49 5.13
N SER A 136 -20.33 8.20 6.42
CA SER A 136 -20.60 9.15 7.49
C SER A 136 -19.46 9.14 8.50
N VAL A 137 -18.99 10.34 8.86
CA VAL A 137 -17.93 10.53 9.86
C VAL A 137 -18.54 11.13 11.11
N PHE A 138 -18.48 10.38 12.20
CA PHE A 138 -18.87 10.83 13.53
C PHE A 138 -17.64 11.39 14.24
N MET A 139 -17.64 12.71 14.42
CA MET A 139 -16.60 13.42 15.14
C MET A 139 -17.12 13.76 16.55
N GLY A 140 -16.37 13.36 17.57
CA GLY A 140 -16.65 13.75 18.95
C GLY A 140 -16.58 15.27 19.13
N ALA A 141 -17.05 15.75 20.29
CA ALA A 141 -16.87 17.15 20.66
C ALA A 141 -15.37 17.48 20.69
N LEU A 142 -15.02 18.68 20.22
CA LEU A 142 -13.63 19.14 20.10
C LEU A 142 -13.46 20.46 20.83
N ASN A 143 -12.56 20.49 21.81
CA ASN A 143 -12.04 21.72 22.38
C ASN A 143 -10.67 22.02 21.77
N ALA A 144 -10.62 23.02 20.90
CA ALA A 144 -9.42 23.37 20.14
C ALA A 144 -8.21 23.75 21.02
N LYS A 145 -8.43 24.12 22.29
CA LYS A 145 -7.35 24.48 23.22
C LYS A 145 -6.67 23.26 23.85
N THR A 146 -7.42 22.21 24.14
CA THR A 146 -6.92 21.02 24.88
C THR A 146 -6.64 19.84 23.96
N ASP A 147 -7.45 19.71 22.91
CA ASP A 147 -7.49 18.49 22.10
C ASP A 147 -6.66 18.64 20.81
N LEU A 148 -6.22 19.85 20.48
CA LEU A 148 -5.24 20.11 19.42
C LEU A 148 -3.86 20.35 19.99
N ARG A 149 -2.93 19.43 19.69
CA ARG A 149 -1.51 19.56 20.04
C ARG A 149 -0.73 20.12 18.87
N VAL A 150 -0.69 21.43 18.81
CA VAL A 150 0.07 22.15 17.78
C VAL A 150 1.51 22.36 18.26
N PRO A 151 2.53 21.97 17.48
CA PRO A 151 3.93 22.18 17.85
C PRO A 151 4.27 23.66 18.04
N LEU A 152 5.15 23.94 19.00
CA LEU A 152 5.71 25.28 19.23
C LEU A 152 6.52 25.81 18.04
N SER A 153 6.86 24.96 17.07
CA SER A 153 7.60 25.33 15.86
C SER A 153 6.77 26.17 14.87
N ILE A 154 5.46 26.32 15.08
CA ILE A 154 4.67 27.25 14.28
C ILE A 154 5.01 28.69 14.71
N SER A 155 5.60 29.44 13.78
CA SER A 155 6.19 30.76 14.04
C SER A 155 5.17 31.88 14.28
N LYS A 156 3.89 31.67 13.96
CA LYS A 156 2.83 32.67 14.07
C LYS A 156 1.69 32.15 14.95
N PRO A 157 0.99 33.04 15.68
CA PRO A 157 -0.21 32.64 16.40
C PRO A 157 -1.26 32.11 15.42
N VAL A 158 -1.85 30.96 15.76
CA VAL A 158 -2.92 30.38 14.95
C VAL A 158 -4.23 31.10 15.26
N SER A 159 -4.92 31.58 14.23
CA SER A 159 -6.24 32.22 14.36
C SER A 159 -7.38 31.24 14.05
N LYS A 160 -7.15 30.32 13.10
CA LYS A 160 -8.19 29.44 12.56
C LYS A 160 -7.62 28.07 12.19
N TYR A 161 -8.42 27.04 12.39
CA TYR A 161 -8.17 25.69 11.93
C TYR A 161 -9.22 25.28 10.91
N ARG A 162 -8.83 24.37 10.01
CA ARG A 162 -9.72 23.68 9.08
C ARG A 162 -9.36 22.20 9.11
N LEU A 163 -10.33 21.38 9.51
CA LEU A 163 -10.28 19.94 9.28
C LEU A 163 -10.86 19.65 7.92
N ARG A 164 -10.07 19.07 7.03
CA ARG A 164 -10.48 18.68 5.69
C ARG A 164 -10.61 17.17 5.62
N PHE A 165 -11.80 16.69 5.30
CA PHE A 165 -12.06 15.30 5.01
C PHE A 165 -12.12 15.10 3.50
N SER A 166 -11.32 14.18 2.96
CA SER A 166 -11.26 13.93 1.52
C SER A 166 -11.56 12.46 1.25
N LEU A 167 -12.66 12.21 0.53
CA LEU A 167 -13.09 10.89 0.12
C LEU A 167 -12.66 10.62 -1.33
N ILE A 168 -11.93 9.54 -1.53
CA ILE A 168 -11.41 9.14 -2.85
C ILE A 168 -11.81 7.69 -3.13
N GLY A 169 -12.36 7.46 -4.32
CA GLY A 169 -12.62 6.14 -4.87
C GLY A 169 -11.47 5.69 -5.77
N PHE A 170 -10.97 4.47 -5.59
CA PHE A 170 -9.89 3.88 -6.38
C PHE A 170 -10.36 2.62 -7.07
N ASN A 171 -10.09 2.50 -8.37
CA ASN A 171 -10.15 1.23 -9.07
C ASN A 171 -8.82 0.91 -9.75
N PHE A 172 -8.01 0.08 -9.09
CA PHE A 172 -6.70 -0.34 -9.61
C PHE A 172 -6.79 -1.27 -10.83
N ARG A 173 -7.89 -2.03 -10.98
CA ARG A 173 -8.11 -2.95 -12.11
C ARG A 173 -8.49 -2.19 -13.38
N LYS A 174 -9.19 -1.07 -13.24
CA LYS A 174 -9.52 -0.12 -14.32
C LYS A 174 -8.58 1.09 -14.40
N GLU A 175 -7.54 1.14 -13.58
CA GLU A 175 -6.46 2.16 -13.58
C GLU A 175 -6.93 3.62 -13.41
N TYR A 176 -7.98 3.87 -12.62
CA TYR A 176 -8.45 5.22 -12.32
C TYR A 176 -8.77 5.44 -10.84
N TYR A 177 -8.66 6.70 -10.39
CA TYR A 177 -9.24 7.16 -9.13
C TYR A 177 -10.14 8.38 -9.36
N GLU A 178 -11.07 8.60 -8.44
CA GLU A 178 -12.06 9.67 -8.48
C GLU A 178 -12.09 10.41 -7.15
N TYR A 179 -12.04 11.74 -7.19
CA TYR A 179 -12.31 12.57 -6.01
C TYR A 179 -13.82 12.67 -5.84
N LEU A 180 -14.37 11.88 -4.92
CA LEU A 180 -15.82 11.79 -4.74
C LEU A 180 -16.38 13.04 -4.06
N GLU A 181 -15.78 13.45 -2.95
CA GLU A 181 -16.22 14.64 -2.22
C GLU A 181 -15.17 15.10 -1.18
N VAL A 182 -15.18 16.40 -0.90
CA VAL A 182 -14.35 17.04 0.12
C VAL A 182 -15.24 17.84 1.06
N LYS A 183 -15.11 17.62 2.37
CA LYS A 183 -15.84 18.35 3.40
C LYS A 183 -14.86 19.07 4.33
N ASP A 184 -15.07 20.37 4.53
CA ASP A 184 -14.26 21.19 5.40
C ASP A 184 -15.05 21.56 6.66
N VAL A 185 -14.44 21.37 7.84
CA VAL A 185 -14.93 21.85 9.13
C VAL A 185 -13.97 22.92 9.63
N GLU A 186 -14.44 24.16 9.65
CA GLU A 186 -13.65 25.32 10.05
C GLU A 186 -14.02 25.82 11.44
N PHE A 187 -13.02 26.23 12.20
CA PHE A 187 -13.23 26.76 13.55
C PHE A 187 -12.08 27.65 14.00
N ARG A 188 -12.35 28.57 14.93
CA ARG A 188 -11.35 29.50 15.47
C ARG A 188 -10.44 28.80 16.48
N TRP A 189 -9.27 29.40 16.72
CA TRP A 189 -8.44 29.04 17.86
C TRP A 189 -9.27 29.18 19.16
N GLN A 190 -9.19 28.18 20.05
CA GLN A 190 -10.01 28.07 21.27
C GLN A 190 -11.53 27.84 21.08
N ALA A 191 -12.00 27.56 19.86
CA ALA A 191 -13.39 27.19 19.67
C ALA A 191 -13.71 25.86 20.39
N GLN A 192 -14.95 25.77 20.87
CA GLN A 192 -15.57 24.52 21.30
C GLN A 192 -16.57 24.11 20.22
N LEU A 193 -16.43 22.88 19.74
CA LEU A 193 -17.30 22.30 18.75
C LEU A 193 -18.05 21.14 19.39
N GLU A 194 -19.37 21.17 19.24
CA GLU A 194 -20.21 20.04 19.58
C GLU A 194 -19.93 18.86 18.64
N ALA A 195 -20.19 17.66 19.18
CA ALA A 195 -20.15 16.43 18.41
C ALA A 195 -21.06 16.54 17.20
N ARG A 196 -20.59 16.04 16.06
CA ARG A 196 -21.30 16.17 14.79
C ARG A 196 -21.06 14.99 13.87
N GLU A 197 -22.02 14.80 12.99
CA GLU A 197 -21.93 13.88 11.87
C GLU A 197 -21.61 14.66 10.59
N ILE A 198 -20.67 14.16 9.81
CA ILE A 198 -20.30 14.69 8.49
C ILE A 198 -20.69 13.62 7.47
N ARG A 199 -21.75 13.88 6.72
CA ARG A 199 -22.26 12.97 5.68
C ARG A 199 -21.66 13.29 4.32
N PHE A 200 -21.31 12.23 3.62
CA PHE A 200 -20.88 12.25 2.23
C PHE A 200 -22.05 11.80 1.36
N GLU A 201 -22.52 12.67 0.47
CA GLU A 201 -23.74 12.44 -0.31
C GLU A 201 -23.45 11.68 -1.61
N THR A 202 -22.22 11.80 -2.12
CA THR A 202 -21.80 11.14 -3.35
C THR A 202 -21.85 9.62 -3.18
N ARG A 203 -22.68 8.96 -4.00
CA ARG A 203 -22.72 7.50 -4.06
C ARG A 203 -21.50 6.99 -4.82
N PRO A 204 -20.64 6.15 -4.20
CA PRO A 204 -19.49 5.56 -4.87
C PRO A 204 -19.93 4.49 -5.89
N GLU A 205 -19.11 4.25 -6.90
CA GLU A 205 -19.29 3.10 -7.78
C GLU A 205 -18.99 1.79 -7.03
N PRO A 206 -19.73 0.70 -7.29
CA PRO A 206 -19.58 -0.55 -6.55
C PRO A 206 -18.20 -1.20 -6.74
N ASP A 207 -17.49 -0.85 -7.82
CA ASP A 207 -16.16 -1.35 -8.14
C ASP A 207 -15.00 -0.54 -7.54
N GLN A 208 -15.29 0.50 -6.75
CA GLN A 208 -14.28 1.35 -6.14
C GLN A 208 -13.93 0.92 -4.71
N LEU A 209 -12.64 0.84 -4.43
CA LEU A 209 -12.10 0.90 -3.08
C LEU A 209 -12.24 2.33 -2.57
N LEU A 210 -12.72 2.53 -1.36
CA LEU A 210 -12.91 3.86 -0.79
C LEU A 210 -11.83 4.12 0.25
N MET A 211 -11.18 5.28 0.18
CA MET A 211 -10.28 5.74 1.23
C MET A 211 -10.67 7.15 1.65
N LEU A 212 -10.76 7.35 2.95
CA LEU A 212 -11.06 8.62 3.56
C LEU A 212 -9.84 9.11 4.33
N SER A 213 -9.38 10.31 4.00
CA SER A 213 -8.35 11.00 4.78
C SER A 213 -8.91 12.18 5.55
N VAL A 214 -8.18 12.55 6.61
CA VAL A 214 -8.35 13.83 7.29
C VAL A 214 -7.03 14.57 7.30
N SER A 215 -7.07 15.86 6.99
CA SER A 215 -5.94 16.77 7.16
C SER A 215 -6.32 17.97 8.03
N LEU A 216 -5.36 18.47 8.80
CA LEU A 216 -5.54 19.65 9.63
C LEU A 216 -4.70 20.79 9.06
N LEU A 217 -5.40 21.84 8.65
CA LEU A 217 -4.81 23.08 8.13
C LEU A 217 -4.92 24.16 9.21
N ALA A 218 -3.82 24.86 9.47
CA ALA A 218 -3.76 25.95 10.43
C ALA A 218 -3.50 27.27 9.70
N TYR A 219 -4.18 28.33 10.11
CA TYR A 219 -4.12 29.63 9.47
C TYR A 219 -3.86 30.75 10.49
N SER A 220 -3.06 31.73 10.10
CA SER A 220 -2.93 33.01 10.78
C SER A 220 -3.70 34.06 9.99
N GLU A 221 -4.41 34.93 10.70
CA GLU A 221 -4.97 36.15 10.12
C GLU A 221 -3.83 37.17 9.90
N THR A 222 -3.90 37.90 8.80
CA THR A 222 -2.95 38.97 8.48
C THR A 222 -3.59 40.31 8.84
N ARG A 223 -2.85 41.21 9.51
CA ARG A 223 -3.41 42.50 9.96
C ARG A 223 -3.57 43.55 8.84
N MET A 224 -2.96 43.32 7.67
CA MET A 224 -2.84 44.31 6.58
C MET A 224 -3.79 44.03 5.40
N GLU A 225 -4.20 42.78 5.21
CA GLU A 225 -5.16 42.35 4.20
C GLU A 225 -6.13 41.39 4.92
N GLU A 226 -7.43 41.45 4.64
CA GLU A 226 -8.45 40.50 5.14
C GLU A 226 -8.20 39.09 4.58
N GLY A 227 -7.08 38.48 4.98
CA GLY A 227 -6.50 37.31 4.34
C GLY A 227 -5.88 36.38 5.36
N TYR A 228 -6.09 35.09 5.14
CA TYR A 228 -5.53 34.01 5.95
C TYR A 228 -4.26 33.46 5.29
N VAL A 229 -3.18 33.35 6.05
CA VAL A 229 -1.95 32.71 5.62
C VAL A 229 -1.88 31.31 6.21
N LEU A 230 -1.66 30.32 5.35
CA LEU A 230 -1.46 28.93 5.74
C LEU A 230 -0.16 28.78 6.53
N LEU A 231 -0.24 28.18 7.71
CA LEU A 231 0.87 27.99 8.65
C LEU A 231 1.48 26.59 8.60
N ASN A 232 0.87 25.67 7.85
CA ASN A 232 1.42 24.32 7.68
C ASN A 232 2.84 24.40 7.10
N SER A 233 3.73 23.57 7.64
CA SER A 233 5.12 23.45 7.25
C SER A 233 5.51 21.98 7.07
N LYS A 234 6.78 21.71 6.73
CA LYS A 234 7.31 20.34 6.68
C LYS A 234 7.23 19.65 8.06
N GLU A 235 7.34 20.41 9.13
CA GLU A 235 7.25 19.95 10.51
C GLU A 235 5.79 19.76 10.94
N PHE A 236 4.88 20.61 10.44
CA PHE A 236 3.46 20.57 10.79
C PHE A 236 2.56 20.53 9.55
N SER A 237 2.29 19.31 9.07
CA SER A 237 1.34 19.03 8.00
C SER A 237 0.63 17.70 8.26
N PRO A 238 -0.15 17.61 9.34
CA PRO A 238 -0.86 16.39 9.72
C PRO A 238 -1.90 16.00 8.68
N CYS A 239 -1.78 14.78 8.18
CA CYS A 239 -2.70 14.15 7.24
C CYS A 239 -2.62 12.63 7.42
N SER A 240 -3.77 11.97 7.57
CA SER A 240 -3.84 10.54 7.81
C SER A 240 -5.05 9.90 7.12
N ILE A 241 -4.91 8.64 6.72
CA ILE A 241 -6.04 7.81 6.26
C ILE A 241 -6.78 7.30 7.48
N ILE A 242 -8.04 7.67 7.64
CA ILE A 242 -8.86 7.32 8.82
C ILE A 242 -9.85 6.19 8.57
N ALA A 243 -10.14 5.90 7.31
CA ALA A 243 -10.93 4.74 6.92
C ALA A 243 -10.57 4.26 5.53
N ALA A 244 -10.71 2.95 5.31
CA ALA A 244 -10.59 2.31 4.02
C ALA A 244 -11.65 1.21 3.91
N PHE A 245 -12.35 1.14 2.78
CA PHE A 245 -13.40 0.15 2.52
C PHE A 245 -13.15 -0.57 1.20
N HIS A 246 -13.47 -1.86 1.19
CA HIS A 246 -13.42 -2.66 -0.03
C HIS A 246 -14.49 -2.24 -1.03
N ALA A 247 -14.20 -2.47 -2.31
CA ALA A 247 -15.19 -2.48 -3.37
C ALA A 247 -16.19 -3.61 -3.10
N GLU A 248 -17.46 -3.35 -3.38
CA GLU A 248 -18.52 -4.37 -3.32
C GLU A 248 -18.34 -5.36 -4.48
N GLU A 249 -18.06 -4.82 -5.67
CA GLU A 249 -17.90 -5.56 -6.92
C GLU A 249 -16.60 -5.13 -7.61
N PRO A 250 -15.42 -5.59 -7.14
CA PRO A 250 -14.12 -5.11 -7.62
C PRO A 250 -13.84 -5.35 -9.12
N GLY A 251 -14.73 -6.06 -9.83
CA GLY A 251 -14.57 -6.43 -11.22
C GLY A 251 -13.50 -7.50 -11.44
N GLU A 252 -13.26 -7.86 -12.70
CA GLU A 252 -12.26 -8.86 -13.08
C GLU A 252 -10.86 -8.26 -13.25
N TYR A 253 -9.83 -9.10 -13.20
CA TYR A 253 -8.48 -8.67 -13.52
C TYR A 253 -8.35 -8.35 -15.02
N PRO A 254 -7.67 -7.25 -15.38
CA PRO A 254 -7.57 -6.84 -16.78
C PRO A 254 -6.63 -7.78 -17.57
N ALA A 255 -7.22 -8.58 -18.45
CA ALA A 255 -6.48 -9.49 -19.35
C ALA A 255 -5.63 -8.76 -20.41
N ARG A 256 -5.98 -7.51 -20.74
CA ARG A 256 -5.30 -6.64 -21.71
C ARG A 256 -4.85 -5.34 -21.04
N PRO A 257 -3.93 -4.57 -21.64
CA PRO A 257 -3.65 -3.21 -21.20
C PRO A 257 -4.95 -2.42 -21.08
N VAL A 258 -5.09 -1.70 -19.97
CA VAL A 258 -6.29 -0.90 -19.71
C VAL A 258 -6.15 0.38 -20.50
N ASN A 259 -7.08 0.60 -21.42
CA ASN A 259 -7.34 1.93 -21.97
C ASN A 259 -8.56 2.44 -21.21
N MET A 260 -8.38 3.52 -20.45
CA MET A 260 -9.47 4.11 -19.69
C MET A 260 -10.51 4.69 -20.66
N GLU A 261 -11.57 3.94 -20.92
CA GLU A 261 -12.77 4.42 -21.59
C GLU A 261 -13.77 4.81 -20.50
N LEU A 262 -14.06 6.10 -20.39
CA LEU A 262 -15.04 6.61 -19.43
C LEU A 262 -16.44 6.22 -19.90
N ASP A 263 -17.24 5.63 -19.02
CA ASP A 263 -18.66 5.40 -19.31
C ASP A 263 -19.45 6.73 -19.39
N ALA A 264 -20.71 6.69 -19.83
CA ALA A 264 -21.51 7.89 -20.01
C ALA A 264 -21.71 8.69 -18.71
N ALA A 265 -21.80 8.04 -17.54
CA ALA A 265 -21.95 8.70 -16.24
C ALA A 265 -20.63 9.31 -15.76
N GLN A 266 -19.51 8.66 -16.07
CA GLN A 266 -18.16 9.10 -15.81
C GLN A 266 -17.73 10.24 -16.74
N GLN A 267 -18.22 10.29 -17.98
CA GLN A 267 -17.99 11.41 -18.89
C GLN A 267 -18.62 12.70 -18.37
N VAL A 268 -19.82 12.63 -17.78
CA VAL A 268 -20.47 13.78 -17.13
C VAL A 268 -19.69 14.24 -15.88
N ARG A 269 -19.11 13.30 -15.12
CA ARG A 269 -18.26 13.55 -13.95
C ARG A 269 -16.78 13.77 -14.28
N GLY A 270 -16.40 13.77 -15.57
CA GLY A 270 -15.05 13.45 -16.04
C GLY A 270 -13.92 14.32 -15.49
N ALA A 271 -14.22 15.53 -15.02
CA ALA A 271 -13.24 16.41 -14.36
C ALA A 271 -12.70 15.87 -13.03
N SER A 272 -13.43 14.96 -12.36
CA SER A 272 -13.05 14.37 -11.07
C SER A 272 -12.28 13.04 -11.20
N ILE A 273 -12.28 12.44 -12.38
CA ILE A 273 -11.68 11.12 -12.65
C ILE A 273 -10.28 11.31 -13.22
N ASN A 274 -9.33 10.58 -12.64
CA ASN A 274 -7.91 10.68 -12.97
C ASN A 274 -7.35 9.31 -13.34
N ASN A 275 -6.59 9.26 -14.44
CA ASN A 275 -5.81 8.08 -14.79
C ASN A 275 -4.65 7.91 -13.81
N MET A 276 -4.48 6.69 -13.29
CA MET A 276 -3.47 6.37 -12.28
C MET A 276 -2.04 6.23 -12.84
N CYS A 277 -1.87 6.07 -14.15
CA CYS A 277 -0.60 5.62 -14.75
C CYS A 277 -0.04 4.37 -14.03
N TYR A 278 -0.93 3.43 -13.70
CA TYR A 278 -0.65 2.34 -12.76
C TYR A 278 0.03 1.14 -13.44
N GLU A 279 1.30 0.91 -13.13
CA GLU A 279 2.05 -0.22 -13.70
C GLU A 279 1.71 -1.60 -13.08
N GLY A 280 0.89 -1.65 -12.02
CA GLY A 280 0.63 -2.90 -11.30
C GLY A 280 -0.04 -3.98 -12.15
N ASN A 281 -1.02 -3.61 -12.98
CA ASN A 281 -1.69 -4.56 -13.87
C ASN A 281 -0.73 -5.15 -14.90
N ARG A 282 0.21 -4.35 -15.40
CA ARG A 282 1.28 -4.85 -16.29
C ARG A 282 2.17 -5.86 -15.57
N LEU A 283 2.55 -5.59 -14.32
CA LEU A 283 3.37 -6.49 -13.51
C LEU A 283 2.68 -7.85 -13.29
N LEU A 284 1.38 -7.84 -12.98
CA LEU A 284 0.58 -9.05 -12.79
C LEU A 284 0.47 -9.88 -14.08
N ARG A 285 0.12 -9.24 -15.21
CA ARG A 285 0.07 -9.91 -16.53
C ARG A 285 1.42 -10.50 -16.94
N GLU A 286 2.52 -9.78 -16.69
CA GLU A 286 3.84 -10.29 -17.04
C GLU A 286 4.22 -11.51 -16.17
N HIS A 287 3.85 -11.49 -14.89
CA HIS A 287 4.07 -12.60 -13.97
C HIS A 287 3.31 -13.85 -14.42
N GLU A 288 2.03 -13.73 -14.80
CA GLU A 288 1.21 -14.82 -15.35
C GLU A 288 1.82 -15.41 -16.62
N ARG A 289 2.19 -14.54 -17.58
CA ARG A 289 2.82 -14.97 -18.83
C ARG A 289 4.12 -15.74 -18.58
N ARG A 290 4.91 -15.35 -17.58
CA ARG A 290 6.14 -16.07 -17.18
C ARG A 290 5.81 -17.43 -16.56
N LYS A 291 4.76 -17.52 -15.75
CA LYS A 291 4.27 -18.78 -15.16
C LYS A 291 3.84 -19.77 -16.24
N GLU A 292 3.07 -19.32 -17.22
CA GLU A 292 2.64 -20.14 -18.37
C GLU A 292 3.80 -20.63 -19.24
N LYS A 293 4.78 -19.76 -19.53
CA LYS A 293 5.97 -20.16 -20.30
C LYS A 293 6.75 -21.26 -19.58
N ARG A 294 6.87 -21.15 -18.25
CA ARG A 294 7.54 -22.17 -17.42
C ARG A 294 6.76 -23.48 -17.36
N SER A 295 5.43 -23.45 -17.26
CA SER A 295 4.62 -24.68 -17.29
C SER A 295 4.69 -25.38 -18.65
N LYS A 296 4.52 -24.65 -19.76
CA LYS A 296 4.65 -25.17 -21.12
C LYS A 296 6.06 -25.71 -21.41
N GLY A 297 7.10 -25.04 -20.92
CA GLY A 297 8.49 -25.51 -21.01
C GLY A 297 8.73 -26.82 -20.26
N LYS A 298 8.19 -26.96 -19.04
CA LYS A 298 8.23 -28.22 -18.29
C LYS A 298 7.50 -29.36 -19.00
N LEU A 299 6.29 -29.11 -19.53
CA LEU A 299 5.53 -30.10 -20.30
C LEU A 299 6.28 -30.59 -21.55
N LYS A 300 6.90 -29.67 -22.30
CA LYS A 300 7.74 -30.04 -23.46
C LYS A 300 8.97 -30.87 -23.04
N ALA A 301 9.61 -30.55 -21.92
CA ALA A 301 10.75 -31.31 -21.42
C ALA A 301 10.37 -32.71 -20.92
N VAL A 302 9.21 -32.85 -20.27
CA VAL A 302 8.66 -34.16 -19.86
C VAL A 302 8.31 -35.01 -21.07
N ASN A 303 7.63 -34.45 -22.07
CA ASN A 303 7.28 -35.16 -23.31
C ASN A 303 8.53 -35.55 -24.13
N ALA A 304 9.55 -34.69 -24.19
CA ALA A 304 10.83 -35.01 -24.84
C ALA A 304 11.63 -36.08 -24.07
N GLY A 305 11.54 -36.11 -22.74
CA GLY A 305 12.12 -37.16 -21.90
C GLY A 305 11.40 -38.51 -22.07
N MET A 306 10.07 -38.51 -22.18
CA MET A 306 9.26 -39.70 -22.47
C MET A 306 9.57 -40.28 -23.86
N MET A 307 9.74 -39.44 -24.88
CA MET A 307 10.10 -39.91 -26.24
C MET A 307 11.55 -40.41 -26.37
N ARG A 308 12.46 -40.07 -25.45
CA ARG A 308 13.81 -40.64 -25.43
C ARG A 308 13.88 -42.01 -24.75
N ASN A 309 12.85 -42.39 -23.98
CA ASN A 309 12.78 -43.70 -23.34
C ASN A 309 11.97 -44.74 -24.13
N SER A 310 11.43 -44.37 -25.30
CA SER A 310 10.66 -45.27 -26.18
C SER A 310 11.48 -45.88 -27.34
N SER A 311 12.77 -45.57 -27.48
CA SER A 311 13.69 -46.29 -28.38
C SER A 311 14.58 -47.23 -27.57
N GLY A 312 14.23 -48.51 -27.62
CA GLY A 312 14.77 -49.55 -26.75
C GLY A 312 16.28 -49.77 -26.82
N ARG A 313 16.85 -50.04 -25.65
CA ARG A 313 17.85 -51.10 -25.48
C ARG A 313 17.73 -51.65 -24.06
N MET A 314 17.02 -52.76 -23.92
CA MET A 314 17.18 -53.62 -22.75
C MET A 314 18.63 -54.10 -22.72
N LYS A 315 19.36 -53.77 -21.66
CA LYS A 315 20.55 -54.51 -21.24
C LYS A 315 20.21 -55.17 -19.90
N PRO A 316 20.30 -56.50 -19.79
CA PRO A 316 20.22 -57.14 -18.49
C PRO A 316 21.60 -56.99 -17.84
N THR A 317 21.66 -56.32 -16.69
CA THR A 317 22.77 -56.50 -15.75
C THR A 317 22.20 -57.08 -14.48
N MET A 318 22.32 -58.40 -14.37
CA MET A 318 22.40 -59.09 -13.09
C MET A 318 23.53 -58.47 -12.28
N LYS A 319 23.22 -57.92 -11.10
CA LYS A 319 24.12 -58.02 -9.95
C LYS A 319 23.31 -58.33 -8.71
N SER A 320 23.78 -59.39 -8.07
CA SER A 320 23.29 -60.09 -6.90
C SER A 320 23.26 -59.23 -5.65
N GLY A 321 22.27 -59.57 -4.82
CA GLY A 321 22.06 -59.35 -3.40
C GLY A 321 23.14 -58.64 -2.57
N LYS A 322 22.66 -57.73 -1.70
CA LYS A 322 22.70 -57.99 -0.25
C LYS A 322 21.58 -57.25 0.45
N THR A 323 20.70 -58.06 1.03
CA THR A 323 19.61 -57.77 1.95
C THR A 323 20.16 -57.26 3.28
N ALA A 324 19.58 -56.21 3.83
CA ALA A 324 19.56 -55.94 5.26
C ALA A 324 18.26 -55.23 5.61
N THR A 325 17.30 -56.03 6.02
CA THR A 325 16.00 -55.66 6.59
C THR A 325 16.21 -55.07 7.99
N ARG A 326 15.48 -54.01 8.33
CA ARG A 326 14.92 -53.83 9.67
C ARG A 326 13.66 -52.97 9.60
N GLN A 327 12.53 -53.66 9.76
CA GLN A 327 11.23 -53.13 10.12
C GLN A 327 11.18 -52.80 11.63
N GLY A 328 10.26 -51.90 11.98
CA GLY A 328 9.78 -51.60 13.34
C GLY A 328 9.18 -50.19 13.31
N MET A 329 7.84 -50.05 13.21
CA MET A 329 6.91 -49.82 14.35
C MET A 329 7.13 -48.41 14.95
N ASP A 330 6.17 -47.49 15.08
CA ASP A 330 4.72 -47.58 15.14
C ASP A 330 4.06 -46.23 14.81
N GLN A 331 2.77 -46.33 14.53
CA GLN A 331 1.77 -45.29 14.41
C GLN A 331 1.61 -44.48 15.71
N ILE A 332 1.40 -43.16 15.60
CA ILE A 332 0.52 -42.40 16.50
C ILE A 332 -0.24 -41.39 15.63
N GLU A 333 -1.48 -41.72 15.29
CA GLU A 333 -2.56 -40.74 15.22
C GLU A 333 -2.79 -40.21 16.64
N ASP A 334 -2.99 -38.91 16.83
CA ASP A 334 -4.34 -38.38 17.01
C ASP A 334 -4.36 -36.93 17.54
N SER A 335 -5.38 -36.22 17.06
CA SER A 335 -6.12 -35.08 17.62
C SER A 335 -5.50 -34.12 18.67
N SER A 336 -5.52 -32.83 18.33
CA SER A 336 -6.07 -31.81 19.25
C SER A 336 -6.61 -30.58 18.50
N LYS A 337 -7.94 -30.50 18.42
CA LYS A 337 -8.71 -29.25 18.34
C LYS A 337 -8.30 -28.35 19.52
N PHE A 338 -8.13 -27.04 19.34
CA PHE A 338 -8.49 -26.07 20.38
C PHE A 338 -8.66 -24.63 19.85
N GLN A 339 -9.93 -24.26 19.72
CA GLN A 339 -10.62 -23.02 20.11
C GLN A 339 -10.09 -21.63 19.72
N SER A 340 -11.04 -20.92 19.10
CA SER A 340 -11.26 -19.47 19.09
C SER A 340 -10.94 -18.73 20.40
N LYS A 341 -10.22 -17.60 20.31
CA LYS A 341 -10.26 -16.49 21.28
C LYS A 341 -10.29 -15.18 20.49
N LYS A 342 -11.46 -14.53 20.43
CA LYS A 342 -11.89 -13.38 21.26
C LYS A 342 -11.07 -12.11 21.05
N ARG A 343 -11.77 -11.11 20.47
CA ARG A 343 -11.49 -9.68 20.41
C ARG A 343 -10.89 -9.15 21.72
N VAL A 344 -9.87 -8.31 21.59
CA VAL A 344 -9.42 -7.40 22.65
C VAL A 344 -9.57 -5.97 22.13
N SER A 345 -10.51 -5.24 22.71
CA SER A 345 -10.67 -3.79 22.61
C SER A 345 -9.61 -3.11 23.48
N PHE A 346 -8.85 -2.16 22.92
CA PHE A 346 -8.03 -1.26 23.71
C PHE A 346 -8.75 0.07 23.90
N SER A 347 -9.22 0.29 25.13
CA SER A 347 -9.61 1.60 25.67
C SER A 347 -8.41 2.12 26.48
N SER A 348 -7.81 3.24 26.08
CA SER A 348 -6.86 3.96 26.93
C SER A 348 -7.52 5.21 27.51
N LYS A 349 -7.91 5.09 28.78
CA LYS A 349 -8.07 6.23 29.70
C LYS A 349 -6.68 6.71 30.12
N ARG A 350 -6.36 7.98 29.87
CA ARG A 350 -6.01 9.01 30.87
C ARG A 350 -5.53 10.27 30.17
#